data_AF-A0A9D6YCF5-F1
#
_entry.id   AF-A0A9D6YCF5-F1
#
_cell.length_a   1.000
_cell.length_b   1.000
_cell.length_c   1.000
_cell.angle_alpha   90.00
_cell.angle_beta   90.00
_cell.angle_gamma   90.00
#
_symmetry.space_group_name_H-M   'P 1'
#
loop_
_entity.id
_entity.type
_entity.pdbx_description
1 polymer ?
#
loop_
_entity_poly.entity_id
_entity_poly.type
_entity_poly.pdbx_seq_one_letter_code
_entity_poly.pdbx_strand_id
1 'polypeptide(L)'
;MSVSTSKPGLRTPLAAPLAVVAGLAIAAGAWMLPVNLKSMSPALLRAAGAGTPTLGAYGRDLVDVDKIGAAALVLAAARATDDPRAPALAGALEQFAARQPGLVAWGGWDPSLDPLFNVRAVPTRRGSTPVLTFFIPEKARHTLRSHLANSGSAGVQSLLKLRDLTGTGRFVPATRPGGQPLDALILLTGLLYQGGHLSPQLQRELRGLADTALTKKELGDLEPFFIDLLSLGRRLDWGQLAEFLRRTDSAKTVGEYAHLARVAPDQFPLIYSAALFSDSADRVAAYLFEFGKAGLDDLWLAIGHGQGAVRQLLLRQVPVNRTSSPALSAAAELALTLPQLMLALKYLGYFLGVWLGLRGVDRWLVAAGDAPLLPSALGHIKAGVLAVVFALLLVVGSEPFLLKAAPPSEYQLRLPVLVSMANSPVSPQSQSTTTMDASTLLSIGFFAALQVAMYFACLLKIREVSRQTLAPLVKLRLMENEENLFDGGLYVGIGGTATALVLQVLGMIEPNLLAAYSSNLFGITCVALVKIRHVRPYKRQLILEGLVEASPIREPNEPSVASARGSTAL
;
A
#
# COMPACT_ATOMS: atom_id res chain seq x y z
N MET A 1 35.59 -45.90 54.44
CA MET A 1 34.14 -45.84 54.17
C MET A 1 33.75 -44.39 53.90
N SER A 2 33.00 -44.20 52.80
CA SER A 2 32.26 -43.01 52.34
C SER A 2 33.00 -41.67 52.22
N VAL A 3 33.66 -41.47 51.08
CA VAL A 3 33.85 -40.13 50.50
C VAL A 3 32.52 -39.73 49.84
N SER A 4 31.93 -38.65 50.35
CA SER A 4 30.69 -38.05 49.87
C SER A 4 30.85 -37.53 48.45
N THR A 5 30.24 -38.20 47.48
CA THR A 5 30.05 -37.71 46.11
C THR A 5 28.79 -36.83 46.05
N SER A 6 28.97 -35.51 46.22
CA SER A 6 27.92 -34.55 45.89
C SER A 6 27.77 -34.48 44.36
N LYS A 7 26.69 -35.04 43.82
CA LYS A 7 26.25 -34.81 42.44
C LYS A 7 26.00 -33.30 42.24
N PRO A 8 26.56 -32.64 41.20
CA PRO A 8 26.14 -31.30 40.85
C PRO A 8 24.72 -31.37 40.28
N GLY A 9 23.78 -30.68 40.92
CA GLY A 9 22.41 -30.57 40.43
C GLY A 9 22.36 -29.76 39.14
N LEU A 10 21.72 -30.32 38.12
CA LEU A 10 21.26 -29.62 36.92
C LEU A 10 20.42 -28.39 37.33
N ARG A 11 21.04 -27.22 37.40
CA ARG A 11 20.33 -25.94 37.35
C ARG A 11 20.42 -25.45 35.92
N THR A 12 19.45 -25.80 35.08
CA THR A 12 19.23 -25.05 33.85
C THR A 12 19.02 -23.58 34.24
N PRO A 13 19.80 -22.63 33.69
CA PRO A 13 19.68 -21.25 34.09
C PRO A 13 18.31 -20.73 33.65
N LEU A 14 17.41 -20.46 34.60
CA LEU A 14 16.09 -19.83 34.39
C LEU A 14 16.16 -18.57 33.50
N ALA A 15 17.33 -17.94 33.41
CA ALA A 15 17.62 -16.80 32.54
C ALA A 15 17.44 -17.09 31.03
N ALA A 16 17.64 -18.33 30.56
CA ALA A 16 17.55 -18.68 29.15
C ALA A 16 16.09 -18.67 28.62
N PRO A 17 15.12 -19.38 29.24
CA PRO A 17 13.72 -19.29 28.83
C PRO A 17 13.13 -17.89 29.04
N LEU A 18 13.54 -17.18 30.10
CA LEU A 18 13.15 -15.77 30.33
C LEU A 18 13.58 -14.85 29.18
N ALA A 19 14.79 -15.04 28.63
CA ALA A 19 15.27 -14.26 27.49
C ALA A 19 14.47 -14.55 26.20
N VAL A 20 14.04 -15.80 25.99
CA VAL A 20 13.16 -16.17 24.86
C VAL A 20 11.80 -15.50 25.00
N VAL A 21 11.19 -15.59 26.18
CA VAL A 21 9.88 -14.97 26.45
C VAL A 21 9.96 -13.44 26.31
N ALA A 22 11.03 -12.82 26.81
CA ALA A 22 11.25 -11.39 26.64
C ALA A 22 11.45 -10.99 25.18
N GLY A 23 12.21 -11.76 24.39
CA GLY A 23 12.38 -11.52 22.97
C GLY A 23 11.06 -11.62 22.18
N LEU A 24 10.26 -12.64 22.48
CA LEU A 24 8.92 -12.81 21.89
C LEU A 24 7.97 -11.67 22.30
N ALA A 25 8.01 -11.23 23.55
CA ALA A 25 7.20 -10.10 24.02
C ALA A 25 7.57 -8.78 23.32
N ILE A 26 8.86 -8.53 23.09
CA ILE A 26 9.33 -7.34 22.35
C ILE A 26 8.91 -7.41 20.89
N ALA A 27 9.06 -8.57 20.23
CA ALA A 27 8.63 -8.75 18.85
C ALA A 27 7.10 -8.60 18.70
N ALA A 28 6.33 -9.15 19.64
CA ALA A 28 4.87 -8.98 19.68
C ALA A 28 4.48 -7.50 19.92
N GLY A 29 5.14 -6.81 20.85
CA GLY A 29 4.93 -5.38 21.08
C GLY A 29 5.23 -4.53 19.84
N ALA A 30 6.30 -4.84 19.11
CA ALA A 30 6.64 -4.19 17.84
C ALA A 30 5.59 -4.47 16.75
N TRP A 31 5.04 -5.69 16.70
CA TRP A 31 3.97 -6.06 15.77
C TRP A 31 2.66 -5.27 16.02
N MET A 32 2.39 -4.94 17.28
CA MET A 32 1.22 -4.15 17.70
C MET A 32 1.35 -2.65 17.42
N LEU A 33 2.51 -2.16 16.96
CA LEU A 33 2.70 -0.76 16.61
C LEU A 33 1.94 -0.41 15.31
N PRO A 34 1.03 0.59 15.32
CA PRO A 34 0.13 0.92 14.20
C PRO A 34 0.80 1.72 13.08
N VAL A 35 2.07 1.44 12.77
CA VAL A 35 2.87 2.14 11.74
C VAL A 35 3.39 1.17 10.71
N ASN A 36 3.16 1.48 9.43
CA ASN A 36 3.69 0.74 8.29
C ASN A 36 4.29 1.73 7.29
N LEU A 37 5.17 1.24 6.41
CA LEU A 37 5.86 2.06 5.41
C LEU A 37 4.96 2.38 4.22
N LYS A 38 4.29 1.35 3.66
CA LYS A 38 3.43 1.46 2.46
C LYS A 38 1.96 1.15 2.72
N SER A 39 1.51 1.27 3.97
CA SER A 39 0.08 1.16 4.29
C SER A 39 -0.30 2.00 5.50
N MET A 40 -1.58 2.30 5.65
CA MET A 40 -2.13 2.94 6.84
C MET A 40 -2.90 1.94 7.69
N SER A 41 -2.77 2.03 9.00
CA SER A 41 -3.57 1.20 9.91
C SER A 41 -4.91 1.90 10.21
N PRO A 42 -6.02 1.15 10.37
CA PRO A 42 -7.30 1.71 10.81
C PRO A 42 -7.20 2.44 12.16
N ALA A 43 -6.32 1.98 13.06
CA ALA A 43 -6.08 2.64 14.34
C ALA A 43 -5.49 4.05 14.17
N LEU A 44 -4.58 4.23 13.21
CA LEU A 44 -4.02 5.55 12.89
C LEU A 44 -5.06 6.47 12.24
N LEU A 45 -5.96 5.93 11.42
CA LEU A 45 -7.09 6.69 10.88
C LEU A 45 -8.07 7.13 11.98
N ARG A 46 -8.41 6.23 12.92
CA ARG A 46 -9.24 6.58 14.08
C ARG A 46 -8.62 7.67 14.94
N ALA A 47 -7.32 7.55 15.24
CA ALA A 47 -6.60 8.56 16.00
C ALA A 47 -6.55 9.91 15.25
N ALA A 48 -6.39 9.89 13.93
CA ALA A 48 -6.40 11.12 13.11
C ALA A 48 -7.80 11.75 13.01
N GLY A 49 -8.84 10.93 13.05
CA GLY A 49 -10.24 11.38 13.05
C GLY A 49 -10.75 11.85 14.41
N ALA A 50 -10.13 11.42 15.51
CA ALA A 50 -10.52 11.79 16.87
C ALA A 50 -10.52 13.31 17.05
N GLY A 51 -11.65 13.87 17.51
CA GLY A 51 -11.81 15.31 17.73
C GLY A 51 -12.05 16.15 16.45
N THR A 52 -12.19 15.52 15.29
CA THR A 52 -12.50 16.22 14.02
C THR A 52 -13.99 16.11 13.69
N PRO A 53 -14.56 17.03 12.89
CA PRO A 53 -15.99 17.00 12.58
C PRO A 53 -16.37 15.73 11.81
N THR A 54 -17.52 15.15 12.19
CA THR A 54 -18.15 14.06 11.44
C THR A 54 -18.86 14.60 10.20
N LEU A 55 -19.24 13.71 9.29
CA LEU A 55 -19.83 14.10 8.01
C LEU A 55 -21.14 14.87 8.18
N GLY A 56 -21.99 14.43 9.10
CA GLY A 56 -23.22 15.15 9.46
C GLY A 56 -22.97 16.51 10.13
N ALA A 57 -21.89 16.64 10.91
CA ALA A 57 -21.51 17.91 11.54
C ALA A 57 -21.07 18.94 10.50
N TYR A 58 -20.16 18.55 9.61
CA TYR A 58 -19.69 19.40 8.52
C TYR A 58 -20.82 19.75 7.54
N GLY A 59 -21.72 18.81 7.25
CA GLY A 59 -22.91 19.09 6.46
C GLY A 59 -23.79 20.16 7.12
N ARG A 60 -23.87 20.18 8.46
CA ARG A 60 -24.61 21.22 9.19
C ARG A 60 -23.94 22.58 9.02
N ASP A 61 -22.61 22.64 9.12
CA ASP A 61 -21.83 23.86 8.89
C ASP A 61 -22.05 24.39 7.45
N LEU A 62 -22.15 23.50 6.45
CA LEU A 62 -22.48 23.90 5.08
C LEU A 62 -23.87 24.52 4.96
N VAL A 63 -24.86 24.01 5.70
CA VAL A 63 -26.21 24.61 5.75
C VAL A 63 -26.17 25.98 6.41
N ASP A 64 -25.35 26.17 7.45
CA ASP A 64 -25.23 27.46 8.15
C ASP A 64 -24.54 28.54 7.29
N VAL A 65 -23.78 28.15 6.27
CA VAL A 65 -23.19 29.04 5.25
C VAL A 65 -24.06 29.10 3.98
N ASP A 66 -25.32 28.68 4.04
CA ASP A 66 -26.28 28.66 2.92
C ASP A 66 -25.86 27.80 1.70
N LYS A 67 -24.93 26.85 1.87
CA LYS A 67 -24.43 25.93 0.82
C LYS A 67 -25.22 24.61 0.79
N ILE A 68 -26.52 24.72 0.59
CA ILE A 68 -27.46 23.60 0.75
C ILE A 68 -27.30 22.50 -0.31
N GLY A 69 -26.86 22.82 -1.52
CA GLY A 69 -26.67 21.85 -2.61
C GLY A 69 -25.54 20.88 -2.27
N ALA A 70 -24.42 21.41 -1.79
CA ALA A 70 -23.30 20.61 -1.28
C ALA A 70 -23.71 19.81 -0.04
N ALA A 71 -24.44 20.43 0.89
CA ALA A 71 -24.95 19.76 2.09
C ALA A 71 -25.90 18.58 1.77
N ALA A 72 -26.68 18.65 0.69
CA ALA A 72 -27.55 17.56 0.26
C ALA A 72 -26.75 16.33 -0.22
N LEU A 73 -25.64 16.53 -0.96
CA LEU A 73 -24.74 15.44 -1.33
C LEU A 73 -24.01 14.85 -0.11
N VAL A 74 -23.62 15.71 0.83
CA VAL A 74 -23.05 15.30 2.12
C VAL A 74 -24.05 14.48 2.94
N LEU A 75 -25.33 14.85 2.95
CA LEU A 75 -26.38 14.07 3.61
C LEU A 75 -26.53 12.67 2.98
N ALA A 76 -26.49 12.56 1.66
CA ALA A 76 -26.54 11.26 0.98
C ALA A 76 -25.35 10.37 1.37
N ALA A 77 -24.14 10.94 1.44
CA ALA A 77 -22.96 10.23 1.92
C ALA A 77 -23.03 9.89 3.43
N ALA A 78 -23.60 10.78 4.26
CA ALA A 78 -23.77 10.56 5.70
C ALA A 78 -24.77 9.43 5.99
N ARG A 79 -25.82 9.31 5.18
CA ARG A 79 -26.75 8.18 5.23
C ARG A 79 -26.09 6.88 4.78
N ALA A 80 -25.22 6.93 3.78
CA ALA A 80 -24.49 5.75 3.30
C ALA A 80 -23.36 5.28 4.24
N THR A 81 -22.97 6.10 5.22
CA THR A 81 -21.92 5.81 6.22
C THR A 81 -22.49 5.64 7.64
N ASP A 82 -23.83 5.62 7.78
CA ASP A 82 -24.55 5.54 9.05
C ASP A 82 -24.09 6.55 10.11
N ASP A 83 -23.85 7.81 9.72
CA ASP A 83 -23.45 8.87 10.65
C ASP A 83 -24.60 9.20 11.63
N PRO A 84 -24.38 9.19 12.96
CA PRO A 84 -25.40 9.49 13.96
C PRO A 84 -26.02 10.89 13.82
N ARG A 85 -25.34 11.83 13.18
CA ARG A 85 -25.82 13.22 12.95
C ARG A 85 -26.55 13.39 11.62
N ALA A 86 -26.67 12.35 10.79
CA ALA A 86 -27.39 12.43 9.52
C ALA A 86 -28.87 12.85 9.67
N PRO A 87 -29.65 12.39 10.67
CA PRO A 87 -31.03 12.82 10.85
C PRO A 87 -31.16 14.31 11.20
N ALA A 88 -30.25 14.83 12.02
CA ALA A 88 -30.23 16.25 12.38
C ALA A 88 -29.93 17.15 11.16
N LEU A 89 -29.00 16.72 10.30
CA LEU A 89 -28.71 17.38 9.03
C LEU A 89 -29.92 17.38 8.08
N ALA A 90 -30.61 16.24 7.98
CA ALA A 90 -31.84 16.14 7.18
C ALA A 90 -32.91 17.15 7.64
N GLY A 91 -33.15 17.22 8.96
CA GLY A 91 -34.08 18.19 9.53
C GLY A 91 -33.68 19.65 9.27
N ALA A 92 -32.38 19.97 9.33
CA ALA A 92 -31.89 21.31 9.02
C ALA A 92 -32.12 21.70 7.55
N LEU A 93 -31.89 20.77 6.62
CA LEU A 93 -32.15 20.98 5.19
C LEU A 93 -33.64 21.16 4.89
N GLU A 94 -34.51 20.39 5.54
CA GLU A 94 -35.96 20.53 5.41
C GLU A 94 -36.47 21.87 5.94
N GLN A 95 -35.97 22.32 7.10
CA GLN A 95 -36.29 23.63 7.66
C GLN A 95 -35.84 24.77 6.74
N PHE A 96 -34.65 24.65 6.15
CA PHE A 96 -34.17 25.64 5.18
C PHE A 96 -35.06 25.67 3.93
N ALA A 97 -35.37 24.50 3.38
CA ALA A 97 -36.23 24.36 2.20
C ALA A 97 -37.62 24.94 2.43
N ALA A 98 -38.16 24.83 3.65
CA ALA A 98 -39.43 25.44 4.04
C ALA A 98 -39.37 26.97 4.11
N ARG A 99 -38.24 27.54 4.56
CA ARG A 99 -38.05 29.00 4.66
C ARG A 99 -37.79 29.66 3.30
N GLN A 100 -36.96 29.04 2.47
CA GLN A 100 -36.49 29.64 1.21
C GLN A 100 -36.47 28.61 0.07
N PRO A 101 -37.64 28.23 -0.49
CA PRO A 101 -37.71 27.20 -1.51
C PRO A 101 -36.98 27.58 -2.81
N GLY A 102 -36.92 28.88 -3.15
CA GLY A 102 -36.25 29.37 -4.37
C GLY A 102 -34.76 29.03 -4.44
N LEU A 103 -34.07 29.13 -3.31
CA LEU A 103 -32.62 28.85 -3.23
C LEU A 103 -32.31 27.36 -3.37
N VAL A 104 -33.25 26.47 -3.03
CA VAL A 104 -33.09 25.01 -3.15
C VAL A 104 -32.80 24.59 -4.58
N ALA A 105 -33.42 25.26 -5.56
CA ALA A 105 -33.21 24.94 -6.97
C ALA A 105 -31.79 25.24 -7.44
N TRP A 106 -31.11 26.20 -6.81
CA TRP A 106 -29.76 26.63 -7.15
C TRP A 106 -28.67 25.99 -6.27
N GLY A 107 -29.05 25.30 -5.20
CA GLY A 107 -28.11 24.72 -4.25
C GLY A 107 -27.54 25.73 -3.25
N GLY A 108 -28.14 26.91 -3.11
CA GLY A 108 -27.71 27.95 -2.17
C GLY A 108 -27.91 29.37 -2.68
N TRP A 109 -27.64 30.34 -1.82
CA TRP A 109 -27.58 31.75 -2.22
C TRP A 109 -26.20 32.08 -2.80
N ASP A 110 -26.18 32.85 -3.89
CA ASP A 110 -24.96 33.35 -4.51
C ASP A 110 -25.14 34.80 -4.97
N PRO A 111 -24.24 35.73 -4.57
CA PRO A 111 -24.30 37.12 -4.99
C PRO A 111 -24.29 37.31 -6.52
N SER A 112 -23.62 36.42 -7.25
CA SER A 112 -23.48 36.53 -8.72
C SER A 112 -24.76 36.16 -9.48
N LEU A 113 -25.67 35.40 -8.85
CA LEU A 113 -26.91 34.95 -9.49
C LEU A 113 -28.11 35.86 -9.21
N ASP A 114 -28.14 36.49 -8.03
CA ASP A 114 -29.30 37.26 -7.56
C ASP A 114 -29.74 38.36 -8.54
N PRO A 115 -28.82 39.19 -9.10
CA PRO A 115 -29.16 40.23 -10.06
C PRO A 115 -29.69 39.71 -11.40
N LEU A 116 -29.40 38.45 -11.75
CA LEU A 116 -29.61 37.88 -13.09
C LEU A 116 -30.88 37.06 -13.16
N PHE A 117 -31.16 36.30 -12.11
CA PHE A 117 -32.25 35.32 -12.10
C PHE A 117 -33.29 35.56 -11.01
N ASN A 118 -33.09 36.55 -10.14
CA ASN A 118 -33.95 36.80 -8.98
C ASN A 118 -34.18 35.50 -8.19
N VAL A 119 -33.09 34.95 -7.67
CA VAL A 119 -32.97 33.57 -7.15
C VAL A 119 -33.93 33.30 -5.98
N ARG A 120 -34.39 34.37 -5.31
CA ARG A 120 -35.37 34.32 -4.22
C ARG A 120 -36.82 34.22 -4.67
N ALA A 121 -37.12 34.39 -5.97
CA ALA A 121 -38.46 34.22 -6.51
C ALA A 121 -38.94 32.77 -6.35
N VAL A 122 -40.26 32.59 -6.17
CA VAL A 122 -40.87 31.27 -5.98
C VAL A 122 -40.50 30.37 -7.17
N PRO A 123 -39.83 29.23 -6.93
CA PRO A 123 -39.33 28.41 -8.01
C PRO A 123 -40.48 27.70 -8.70
N THR A 124 -40.42 27.58 -10.03
CA THR A 124 -41.33 26.72 -10.80
C THR A 124 -41.05 25.23 -10.58
N ARG A 125 -39.94 24.88 -9.93
CA ARG A 125 -39.50 23.50 -9.69
C ARG A 125 -39.19 23.26 -8.23
N ARG A 126 -39.61 22.08 -7.74
CA ARG A 126 -39.35 21.64 -6.36
C ARG A 126 -38.09 20.78 -6.35
N GLY A 127 -37.06 21.20 -5.61
CA GLY A 127 -35.81 20.45 -5.42
C GLY A 127 -34.61 20.97 -6.21
N SER A 128 -33.44 20.41 -5.92
CA SER A 128 -32.17 20.74 -6.60
C SER A 128 -32.30 20.51 -8.10
N THR A 129 -31.96 21.53 -8.89
CA THR A 129 -32.12 21.52 -10.35
C THR A 129 -30.74 21.67 -10.99
N PRO A 130 -30.41 20.84 -12.01
CA PRO A 130 -29.14 20.97 -12.71
C PRO A 130 -28.95 22.36 -13.31
N VAL A 131 -27.77 22.94 -13.08
CA VAL A 131 -27.46 24.35 -13.38
C VAL A 131 -27.71 24.69 -14.85
N LEU A 132 -27.36 23.79 -15.78
CA LEU A 132 -27.50 24.06 -17.21
C LEU A 132 -28.96 24.31 -17.62
N THR A 133 -29.93 23.81 -16.87
CA THR A 133 -31.34 24.01 -17.20
C THR A 133 -31.76 25.49 -17.11
N PHE A 134 -31.06 26.30 -16.31
CA PHE A 134 -31.29 27.74 -16.20
C PHE A 134 -30.56 28.55 -17.27
N PHE A 135 -29.51 27.98 -17.89
CA PHE A 135 -28.64 28.65 -18.87
C PHE A 135 -28.98 28.29 -20.32
N ILE A 136 -29.80 27.26 -20.56
CA ILE A 136 -30.29 26.86 -21.90
C ILE A 136 -31.41 27.77 -22.46
N PRO A 137 -32.25 28.48 -21.70
CA PRO A 137 -33.22 29.40 -22.29
C PRO A 137 -32.54 30.60 -22.98
N GLU A 138 -33.04 31.02 -24.14
CA GLU A 138 -32.47 32.14 -24.91
C GLU A 138 -32.47 33.46 -24.13
N LYS A 139 -33.58 33.75 -23.42
CA LYS A 139 -33.68 34.93 -22.55
C LYS A 139 -32.57 34.95 -21.50
N ALA A 140 -32.32 33.81 -20.85
CA ALA A 140 -31.26 33.68 -19.86
C ALA A 140 -29.88 33.93 -20.48
N ARG A 141 -29.58 33.30 -21.63
CA ARG A 141 -28.30 33.52 -22.34
C ARG A 141 -28.09 34.97 -22.74
N HIS A 142 -29.14 35.65 -23.22
CA HIS A 142 -29.05 37.05 -23.60
C HIS A 142 -28.71 37.93 -22.38
N THR A 143 -29.43 37.76 -21.26
CA THR A 143 -29.17 38.50 -20.02
C THR A 143 -27.76 38.25 -19.48
N LEU A 144 -27.33 36.99 -19.43
CA LEU A 144 -25.96 36.61 -19.02
C LEU A 144 -24.91 37.25 -19.91
N ARG A 145 -25.10 37.21 -21.22
CA ARG A 145 -24.15 37.80 -22.16
C ARG A 145 -24.05 39.31 -21.98
N SER A 146 -25.18 40.00 -21.83
CA SER A 146 -25.17 41.45 -21.56
C SER A 146 -24.47 41.79 -20.24
N HIS A 147 -24.64 40.96 -19.21
CA HIS A 147 -23.97 41.17 -17.92
C HIS A 147 -22.46 40.93 -18.02
N LEU A 148 -22.05 39.81 -18.62
CA LEU A 148 -20.64 39.44 -18.76
C LEU A 148 -19.89 40.35 -19.76
N ALA A 149 -20.57 40.91 -20.76
CA ALA A 149 -19.97 41.86 -21.70
C ALA A 149 -19.47 43.13 -20.99
N ASN A 150 -20.14 43.54 -19.92
CA ASN A 150 -19.76 44.69 -19.09
C ASN A 150 -18.71 44.34 -18.02
N SER A 151 -18.22 43.09 -17.98
CA SER A 151 -17.24 42.64 -16.99
C SER A 151 -15.84 43.18 -17.30
N GLY A 152 -15.17 43.76 -16.30
CA GLY A 152 -13.79 44.25 -16.42
C GLY A 152 -12.72 43.15 -16.44
N SER A 153 -13.10 41.88 -16.23
CA SER A 153 -12.15 40.77 -16.22
C SER A 153 -11.74 40.37 -17.64
N ALA A 154 -10.46 40.53 -17.97
CA ALA A 154 -9.96 40.13 -19.28
C ALA A 154 -10.08 38.60 -19.53
N GLY A 155 -10.13 37.76 -18.49
CA GLY A 155 -10.38 36.32 -18.66
C GLY A 155 -11.80 36.02 -19.14
N VAL A 156 -12.80 36.73 -18.59
CA VAL A 156 -14.20 36.63 -19.03
C VAL A 156 -14.34 37.13 -20.47
N GLN A 157 -13.65 38.21 -20.83
CA GLN A 157 -13.65 38.74 -22.19
C GLN A 157 -13.01 37.77 -23.20
N SER A 158 -11.90 37.10 -22.84
CA SER A 158 -11.34 36.03 -23.67
C SER A 158 -12.35 34.89 -23.87
N LEU A 159 -13.04 34.45 -22.81
CA LEU A 159 -14.07 33.41 -22.91
C LEU A 159 -15.24 33.82 -23.81
N LEU A 160 -15.74 35.04 -23.71
CA LEU A 160 -16.85 35.51 -24.56
C LEU A 160 -16.50 35.54 -26.04
N LYS A 161 -15.25 35.84 -26.39
CA LYS A 161 -14.75 35.81 -27.78
C LYS A 161 -14.74 34.40 -28.38
N LEU A 162 -14.72 33.35 -27.55
CA LEU A 162 -14.79 31.96 -28.04
C LEU A 162 -16.10 31.66 -28.77
N ARG A 163 -17.15 32.46 -28.53
CA ARG A 163 -18.46 32.32 -29.19
C ARG A 163 -18.37 32.46 -30.72
N ASP A 164 -17.42 33.25 -31.21
CA ASP A 164 -17.25 33.53 -32.64
C ASP A 164 -16.43 32.46 -33.36
N LEU A 165 -15.93 31.45 -32.64
CA LEU A 165 -15.16 30.35 -33.22
C LEU A 165 -16.06 29.41 -34.01
N THR A 166 -15.58 28.99 -35.18
CA THR A 166 -16.24 28.02 -36.06
C THR A 166 -15.59 26.63 -35.99
N GLY A 167 -14.30 26.54 -35.62
CA GLY A 167 -13.57 25.29 -35.41
C GLY A 167 -13.86 24.69 -34.03
N THR A 168 -15.07 24.18 -33.81
CA THR A 168 -15.56 23.80 -32.47
C THR A 168 -15.52 22.30 -32.16
N GLY A 169 -14.81 21.52 -32.99
CA GLY A 169 -14.64 20.08 -32.80
C GLY A 169 -15.97 19.33 -32.75
N ARG A 170 -16.26 18.66 -31.63
CA ARG A 170 -17.52 17.92 -31.39
C ARG A 170 -18.70 18.82 -31.07
N PHE A 171 -18.49 20.09 -30.69
CA PHE A 171 -19.58 21.03 -30.48
C PHE A 171 -20.05 21.66 -31.79
N VAL A 172 -21.33 22.00 -31.84
CA VAL A 172 -21.86 22.88 -32.89
C VAL A 172 -21.48 24.34 -32.55
N PRO A 173 -21.01 25.15 -33.50
CA PRO A 173 -20.67 26.55 -33.25
C PRO A 173 -21.80 27.32 -32.60
N ALA A 174 -21.48 28.15 -31.59
CA ALA A 174 -22.45 28.82 -30.73
C ALA A 174 -23.43 29.76 -31.47
N THR A 175 -23.02 30.26 -32.64
CA THR A 175 -23.83 31.14 -33.50
C THR A 175 -24.77 30.38 -34.44
N ARG A 176 -24.65 29.05 -34.55
CA ARG A 176 -25.50 28.23 -35.43
C ARG A 176 -26.66 27.58 -34.68
N PRO A 177 -27.76 27.21 -35.37
CA PRO A 177 -28.81 26.37 -34.80
C PRO A 177 -28.21 25.09 -34.21
N GLY A 178 -28.53 24.78 -32.95
CA GLY A 178 -27.95 23.66 -32.21
C GLY A 178 -26.69 24.00 -31.38
N GLY A 179 -26.10 25.19 -31.55
CA GLY A 179 -24.94 25.67 -30.77
C GLY A 179 -25.28 26.19 -29.36
N GLN A 180 -26.54 26.13 -28.96
CA GLN A 180 -27.04 26.60 -27.67
C GLN A 180 -26.31 26.01 -26.46
N PRO A 181 -25.94 24.71 -26.43
CA PRO A 181 -25.18 24.15 -25.32
C PRO A 181 -23.80 24.76 -25.18
N LEU A 182 -23.09 24.99 -26.30
CA LEU A 182 -21.76 25.62 -26.27
C LEU A 182 -21.87 27.07 -25.79
N ASP A 183 -22.83 27.84 -26.29
CA ASP A 183 -23.12 29.21 -25.84
C ASP A 183 -23.43 29.24 -24.32
N ALA A 184 -24.24 28.30 -23.83
CA ALA A 184 -24.54 28.18 -22.41
C ALA A 184 -23.30 27.83 -21.56
N LEU A 185 -22.41 26.95 -22.05
CA LEU A 185 -21.18 26.57 -21.34
C LEU A 185 -20.16 27.69 -21.27
N ILE A 186 -20.01 28.47 -22.35
CA ILE A 186 -19.15 29.67 -22.37
C ILE A 186 -19.65 30.68 -21.33
N LEU A 187 -20.96 30.94 -21.31
CA LEU A 187 -21.58 31.88 -20.35
C LEU A 187 -21.51 31.35 -18.91
N LEU A 188 -21.73 30.05 -18.70
CA LEU A 188 -21.60 29.41 -17.38
C LEU A 188 -20.17 29.54 -16.86
N THR A 189 -19.18 29.24 -17.69
CA THR A 189 -17.76 29.35 -17.33
C THR A 189 -17.37 30.80 -17.05
N GLY A 190 -17.85 31.75 -17.86
CA GLY A 190 -17.65 33.18 -17.63
C GLY A 190 -18.23 33.66 -16.31
N LEU A 191 -19.43 33.18 -15.94
CA LEU A 191 -20.05 33.53 -14.66
C LEU A 191 -19.31 32.91 -13.47
N LEU A 192 -18.90 31.64 -13.57
CA LEU A 192 -18.09 30.98 -12.53
C LEU A 192 -16.73 31.68 -12.34
N TYR A 193 -16.14 32.16 -13.43
CA TYR A 193 -14.90 32.95 -13.42
C TYR A 193 -15.09 34.30 -12.74
N GLN A 194 -16.13 35.06 -13.10
CA GLN A 194 -16.43 36.36 -12.51
C GLN A 194 -16.83 36.25 -11.03
N GLY A 195 -17.59 35.21 -10.67
CA GLY A 195 -18.03 34.94 -9.30
C GLY A 195 -16.91 34.46 -8.36
N GLY A 196 -15.69 34.23 -8.86
CA GLY A 196 -14.58 33.74 -8.05
C GLY A 196 -14.79 32.31 -7.54
N HIS A 197 -15.54 31.49 -8.28
CA HIS A 197 -15.86 30.10 -7.91
C HIS A 197 -14.86 29.08 -8.43
N LEU A 198 -13.95 29.51 -9.28
CA LEU A 198 -12.85 28.69 -9.79
C LEU A 198 -11.62 28.88 -8.90
N SER A 199 -10.87 27.83 -8.63
CA SER A 199 -9.57 27.97 -7.94
C SER A 199 -8.62 28.88 -8.73
N PRO A 200 -7.67 29.59 -8.08
CA PRO A 200 -6.72 30.45 -8.78
C PRO A 200 -5.84 29.72 -9.79
N GLN A 201 -5.63 28.41 -9.61
CA GLN A 201 -4.88 27.57 -10.54
C GLN A 201 -5.72 27.27 -11.78
N LEU A 202 -6.95 26.80 -11.59
CA LEU A 202 -7.90 26.51 -12.66
C LEU A 202 -8.23 27.76 -13.49
N GLN A 203 -8.38 28.93 -12.85
CA GLN A 203 -8.59 30.21 -13.56
C GLN A 203 -7.45 30.56 -14.52
N ARG A 204 -6.20 30.29 -14.12
CA ARG A 204 -5.02 30.55 -14.95
C ARG A 204 -4.92 29.55 -16.10
N GLU A 205 -5.16 28.27 -15.81
CA GLU A 205 -5.19 27.21 -16.83
C GLU A 205 -6.26 27.49 -17.88
N LEU A 206 -7.50 27.77 -17.47
CA LEU A 206 -8.61 28.05 -18.39
C LEU A 206 -8.37 29.30 -19.23
N ARG A 207 -7.73 30.33 -18.66
CA ARG A 207 -7.36 31.52 -19.42
C ARG A 207 -6.32 31.18 -20.49
N GLY A 208 -5.28 30.43 -20.14
CA GLY A 208 -4.27 29.96 -21.09
C GLY A 208 -4.86 29.11 -22.21
N LEU A 209 -5.80 28.21 -21.89
CA LEU A 209 -6.54 27.41 -22.86
C LEU A 209 -7.42 28.28 -23.77
N ALA A 210 -8.13 29.27 -23.21
CA ALA A 210 -8.96 30.19 -23.98
C ALA A 210 -8.13 31.06 -24.94
N ASP A 211 -7.01 31.63 -24.48
CA ASP A 211 -6.14 32.46 -25.31
C ASP A 211 -5.47 31.62 -26.43
N THR A 212 -5.11 30.37 -26.13
CA THR A 212 -4.61 29.41 -27.13
C THR A 212 -5.68 29.09 -28.18
N ALA A 213 -6.92 28.85 -27.74
CA ALA A 213 -8.04 28.57 -28.64
C ALA A 213 -8.35 29.76 -29.57
N LEU A 214 -8.31 31.00 -29.04
CA LEU A 214 -8.49 32.21 -29.84
C LEU A 214 -7.37 32.40 -30.86
N THR A 215 -6.12 32.11 -30.48
CA THR A 215 -4.96 32.23 -31.37
C THR A 215 -5.00 31.22 -32.51
N LYS A 216 -5.34 29.96 -32.19
CA LYS A 216 -5.48 28.87 -33.16
C LYS A 216 -6.79 28.95 -33.96
N LYS A 217 -7.74 29.78 -33.54
CA LYS A 217 -9.12 29.87 -34.08
C LYS A 217 -9.89 28.54 -34.00
N GLU A 218 -9.53 27.69 -33.03
CA GLU A 218 -10.09 26.36 -32.83
C GLU A 218 -10.24 26.10 -31.32
N LEU A 219 -11.28 25.37 -30.91
CA LEU A 219 -11.49 25.05 -29.49
C LEU A 219 -10.37 24.17 -28.90
N GLY A 220 -9.83 23.23 -29.69
CA GLY A 220 -8.66 22.42 -29.34
C GLY A 220 -8.73 21.81 -27.92
N ASP A 221 -7.72 22.10 -27.11
CA ASP A 221 -7.55 21.56 -25.75
C ASP A 221 -8.60 22.07 -24.73
N LEU A 222 -9.38 23.10 -25.07
CA LEU A 222 -10.47 23.60 -24.23
C LEU A 222 -11.77 22.79 -24.45
N GLU A 223 -11.89 22.07 -25.58
CA GLU A 223 -13.06 21.27 -25.90
C GLU A 223 -13.36 20.18 -24.84
N PRO A 224 -12.38 19.37 -24.37
CA PRO A 224 -12.63 18.35 -23.34
C PRO A 224 -13.18 18.96 -22.05
N PHE A 225 -12.64 20.11 -21.63
CA PHE A 225 -13.13 20.82 -20.44
C PHE A 225 -14.62 21.20 -20.58
N PHE A 226 -15.04 21.72 -21.73
CA PHE A 226 -16.47 22.03 -21.95
C PHE A 226 -17.35 20.78 -21.99
N ILE A 227 -16.86 19.65 -22.51
CA ILE A 227 -17.59 18.37 -22.46
C ILE A 227 -17.76 17.90 -21.02
N ASP A 228 -16.72 18.02 -20.21
CA ASP A 228 -16.74 17.59 -18.81
C ASP A 228 -17.61 18.52 -17.96
N LEU A 229 -17.55 19.84 -18.20
CA LEU A 229 -18.45 20.82 -17.61
C LEU A 229 -19.90 20.60 -18.04
N LEU A 230 -20.15 20.18 -19.28
CA LEU A 230 -21.49 19.79 -19.74
C LEU A 230 -22.01 18.57 -18.98
N SER A 231 -21.17 17.55 -18.80
CA SER A 231 -21.51 16.34 -18.05
C SER A 231 -21.85 16.66 -16.60
N LEU A 232 -21.03 17.47 -15.93
CA LEU A 232 -21.24 17.89 -14.54
C LEU A 232 -22.44 18.83 -14.40
N GLY A 233 -22.58 19.84 -15.26
CA GLY A 233 -23.66 20.82 -15.20
C GLY A 233 -25.06 20.26 -15.51
N ARG A 234 -25.14 19.07 -16.11
CA ARG A 234 -26.39 18.31 -16.29
C ARG A 234 -26.78 17.48 -15.06
N ARG A 235 -25.89 17.34 -14.09
CA ARG A 235 -26.07 16.51 -12.89
C ARG A 235 -26.07 17.34 -11.60
N LEU A 236 -25.27 18.40 -11.56
CA LEU A 236 -25.06 19.24 -10.38
C LEU A 236 -25.85 20.54 -10.49
N ASP A 237 -26.32 21.02 -9.35
CA ASP A 237 -26.81 22.40 -9.20
C ASP A 237 -25.64 23.40 -9.16
N TRP A 238 -25.97 24.70 -9.14
CA TRP A 238 -24.96 25.76 -9.16
C TRP A 238 -24.06 25.69 -7.92
N GLY A 239 -24.63 25.58 -6.71
CA GLY A 239 -23.87 25.52 -5.46
C GLY A 239 -22.92 24.32 -5.41
N GLN A 240 -23.38 23.14 -5.84
CA GLN A 240 -22.56 21.94 -5.91
C GLN A 240 -21.38 22.09 -6.87
N LEU A 241 -21.63 22.66 -8.06
CA LEU A 241 -20.61 22.88 -9.08
C LEU A 241 -19.60 23.95 -8.64
N ALA A 242 -20.07 25.06 -8.08
CA ALA A 242 -19.22 26.14 -7.60
C ALA A 242 -18.30 25.68 -6.46
N GLU A 243 -18.83 24.94 -5.48
CA GLU A 243 -18.02 24.41 -4.37
C GLU A 243 -16.99 23.37 -4.82
N PHE A 244 -17.32 22.58 -5.84
CA PHE A 244 -16.40 21.62 -6.42
C PHE A 244 -15.24 22.30 -7.18
N LEU A 245 -15.57 23.22 -8.09
CA LEU A 245 -14.57 23.91 -8.91
C LEU A 245 -13.66 24.83 -8.09
N ARG A 246 -14.12 25.29 -6.92
CA ARG A 246 -13.30 26.05 -5.98
C ARG A 246 -12.16 25.22 -5.36
N ARG A 247 -12.33 23.90 -5.29
CA ARG A 247 -11.40 22.92 -4.68
C ARG A 247 -10.68 22.04 -5.70
N THR A 248 -10.78 22.41 -6.97
CA THR A 248 -10.16 21.68 -8.08
C THR A 248 -9.11 22.59 -8.70
N ASP A 249 -7.87 22.15 -8.72
CA ASP A 249 -6.75 22.96 -9.21
C ASP A 249 -6.54 22.83 -10.73
N SER A 250 -6.96 21.71 -11.33
CA SER A 250 -6.74 21.44 -12.77
C SER A 250 -7.98 21.05 -13.55
N ALA A 251 -8.02 21.46 -14.83
CA ALA A 251 -9.03 21.01 -15.81
C ALA A 251 -9.04 19.48 -15.96
N LYS A 252 -7.89 18.81 -15.79
CA LYS A 252 -7.80 17.35 -15.80
C LYS A 252 -8.66 16.73 -14.69
N THR A 253 -8.60 17.27 -13.48
CA THR A 253 -9.37 16.75 -12.35
C THR A 253 -10.86 17.01 -12.51
N VAL A 254 -11.26 18.10 -13.16
CA VAL A 254 -12.67 18.29 -13.59
C VAL A 254 -13.13 17.14 -14.49
N GLY A 255 -12.29 16.73 -15.44
CA GLY A 255 -12.57 15.59 -16.31
C GLY A 255 -12.60 14.25 -15.59
N GLU A 256 -11.69 14.03 -14.63
CA GLU A 256 -11.67 12.85 -13.77
C GLU A 256 -12.98 12.72 -12.96
N TYR A 257 -13.49 13.81 -12.37
CA TYR A 257 -14.78 13.80 -11.67
C TYR A 257 -15.97 13.68 -12.61
N ALA A 258 -15.93 14.30 -13.78
CA ALA A 258 -16.97 14.13 -14.80
C ALA A 258 -17.05 12.66 -15.28
N HIS A 259 -15.91 11.96 -15.31
CA HIS A 259 -15.86 10.52 -15.56
C HIS A 259 -16.43 9.72 -14.39
N LEU A 260 -16.00 9.97 -13.15
CA LEU A 260 -16.51 9.29 -11.95
C LEU A 260 -18.02 9.46 -11.79
N ALA A 261 -18.56 10.66 -12.04
CA ALA A 261 -20.00 10.93 -12.03
C ALA A 261 -20.79 10.12 -13.07
N ARG A 262 -20.15 9.73 -14.19
CA ARG A 262 -20.75 8.90 -15.24
C ARG A 262 -20.66 7.41 -14.93
N VAL A 263 -19.51 6.95 -14.45
CA VAL A 263 -19.23 5.52 -14.23
C VAL A 263 -19.86 5.00 -12.94
N ALA A 264 -19.86 5.80 -11.88
CA ALA A 264 -20.34 5.39 -10.56
C ALA A 264 -21.28 6.46 -9.95
N PRO A 265 -22.47 6.67 -10.54
CA PRO A 265 -23.40 7.71 -10.06
C PRO A 265 -23.84 7.50 -8.61
N ASP A 266 -24.00 6.25 -8.17
CA ASP A 266 -24.45 5.92 -6.80
C ASP A 266 -23.37 6.23 -5.74
N GLN A 267 -22.09 6.13 -6.13
CA GLN A 267 -20.94 6.38 -5.25
C GLN A 267 -20.47 7.84 -5.33
N PHE A 268 -20.95 8.61 -6.32
CA PHE A 268 -20.55 9.98 -6.53
C PHE A 268 -20.78 10.90 -5.31
N PRO A 269 -21.90 10.82 -4.56
CA PRO A 269 -22.06 11.63 -3.35
C PRO A 269 -20.96 11.38 -2.30
N LEU A 270 -20.49 10.14 -2.16
CA LEU A 270 -19.38 9.79 -1.26
C LEU A 270 -18.07 10.43 -1.74
N ILE A 271 -17.76 10.30 -3.04
CA ILE A 271 -16.55 10.85 -3.64
C ILE A 271 -16.54 12.39 -3.56
N TYR A 272 -17.67 13.02 -3.88
CA TYR A 272 -17.87 14.45 -3.78
C TYR A 272 -17.70 14.93 -2.34
N SER A 273 -18.30 14.23 -1.38
CA SER A 273 -18.18 14.55 0.04
C SER A 273 -16.75 14.40 0.54
N ALA A 274 -16.02 13.38 0.08
CA ALA A 274 -14.60 13.20 0.37
C ALA A 274 -13.77 14.41 -0.09
N ALA A 275 -14.05 14.93 -1.29
CA ALA A 275 -13.38 16.10 -1.86
C ALA A 275 -13.63 17.37 -1.04
N LEU A 276 -14.86 17.55 -0.56
CA LEU A 276 -15.20 18.66 0.34
C LEU A 276 -14.55 18.50 1.72
N PHE A 277 -14.50 17.27 2.26
CA PHE A 277 -13.90 16.96 3.55
C PHE A 277 -12.39 17.19 3.57
N SER A 278 -11.72 16.77 2.50
CA SER A 278 -10.27 16.88 2.33
C SER A 278 -9.81 18.29 1.95
N ASP A 279 -10.74 19.13 1.50
CA ASP A 279 -10.50 20.43 0.87
C ASP A 279 -9.60 20.35 -0.39
N SER A 280 -9.55 19.19 -1.05
CA SER A 280 -8.81 18.98 -2.29
C SER A 280 -9.45 17.87 -3.11
N ALA A 281 -10.04 18.25 -4.25
CA ALA A 281 -10.57 17.30 -5.21
C ALA A 281 -9.46 16.49 -5.89
N ASP A 282 -8.32 17.13 -6.16
CA ASP A 282 -7.20 16.55 -6.91
C ASP A 282 -6.59 15.35 -6.18
N ARG A 283 -6.41 15.43 -4.85
CA ARG A 283 -5.88 14.32 -4.05
C ARG A 283 -6.82 13.12 -4.03
N VAL A 284 -8.13 13.37 -3.96
CA VAL A 284 -9.15 12.31 -3.98
C VAL A 284 -9.18 11.62 -5.33
N ALA A 285 -9.13 12.38 -6.43
CA ALA A 285 -9.04 11.80 -7.77
C ALA A 285 -7.76 10.98 -7.92
N ALA A 286 -6.59 11.54 -7.59
CA ALA A 286 -5.33 10.80 -7.66
C ALA A 286 -5.39 9.47 -6.89
N TYR A 287 -5.95 9.48 -5.68
CA TYR A 287 -6.11 8.27 -4.87
C TYR A 287 -7.06 7.23 -5.50
N LEU A 288 -8.21 7.66 -6.03
CA LEU A 288 -9.18 6.76 -6.67
C LEU A 288 -8.66 6.18 -7.99
N PHE A 289 -7.91 6.95 -8.77
CA PHE A 289 -7.28 6.50 -10.01
C PHE A 289 -6.05 5.61 -9.76
N GLU A 290 -5.45 5.64 -8.57
CA GLU A 290 -4.38 4.72 -8.20
C GLU A 290 -4.94 3.40 -7.63
N PHE A 291 -5.91 3.47 -6.72
CA PHE A 291 -6.38 2.30 -5.96
C PHE A 291 -7.75 1.74 -6.36
N GLY A 292 -8.47 2.38 -7.28
CA GLY A 292 -9.75 1.88 -7.78
C GLY A 292 -10.82 1.74 -6.69
N LYS A 293 -11.61 0.66 -6.75
CA LYS A 293 -12.65 0.33 -5.77
C LYS A 293 -12.10 0.11 -4.35
N ALA A 294 -10.91 -0.47 -4.22
CA ALA A 294 -10.27 -0.63 -2.92
C ALA A 294 -9.99 0.75 -2.28
N GLY A 295 -9.58 1.73 -3.09
CA GLY A 295 -9.43 3.11 -2.67
C GLY A 295 -10.76 3.76 -2.24
N LEU A 296 -11.86 3.44 -2.93
CA LEU A 296 -13.18 3.93 -2.54
C LEU A 296 -13.61 3.39 -1.17
N ASP A 297 -13.42 2.10 -0.93
CA ASP A 297 -13.72 1.49 0.36
C ASP A 297 -12.82 2.06 1.49
N ASP A 298 -11.57 2.38 1.17
CA ASP A 298 -10.64 3.04 2.11
C ASP A 298 -11.11 4.47 2.44
N LEU A 299 -11.61 5.21 1.44
CA LEU A 299 -12.25 6.51 1.65
C LEU A 299 -13.52 6.38 2.48
N TRP A 300 -14.34 5.36 2.24
CA TRP A 300 -15.55 5.10 3.03
C TRP A 300 -15.21 4.88 4.51
N LEU A 301 -14.19 4.05 4.79
CA LEU A 301 -13.70 3.83 6.14
C LEU A 301 -13.13 5.11 6.77
N ALA A 302 -12.37 5.91 6.01
CA ALA A 302 -11.81 7.16 6.51
C ALA A 302 -12.89 8.20 6.82
N ILE A 303 -13.92 8.33 5.97
CA ILE A 303 -15.07 9.22 6.20
C ILE A 303 -15.79 8.83 7.49
N GLY A 304 -16.00 7.54 7.73
CA GLY A 304 -16.61 7.03 8.97
C GLY A 304 -15.82 7.36 10.25
N HIS A 305 -14.52 7.68 10.13
CA HIS A 305 -13.69 8.09 11.26
C HIS A 305 -13.58 9.62 11.45
N GLY A 306 -13.99 10.43 10.47
CA GLY A 306 -14.03 11.89 10.56
C GLY A 306 -13.06 12.61 9.62
N GLN A 307 -13.09 13.95 9.64
CA GLN A 307 -12.38 14.78 8.66
C GLN A 307 -10.86 14.61 8.68
N GLY A 308 -10.26 14.48 9.86
CA GLY A 308 -8.81 14.30 9.98
C GLY A 308 -8.33 12.96 9.43
N ALA A 309 -9.16 11.91 9.51
CA ALA A 309 -8.86 10.61 8.93
C ALA A 309 -8.77 10.68 7.40
N VAL A 310 -9.75 11.32 6.76
CA VAL A 310 -9.76 11.52 5.29
C VAL A 310 -8.56 12.35 4.84
N ARG A 311 -8.27 13.46 5.55
CA ARG A 311 -7.09 14.28 5.26
C ARG A 311 -5.79 13.49 5.39
N GLN A 312 -5.65 12.68 6.43
CA GLN A 312 -4.45 11.89 6.65
C GLN A 312 -4.26 10.79 5.59
N LEU A 313 -5.35 10.15 5.16
CA LEU A 313 -5.32 9.16 4.07
C LEU A 313 -4.82 9.79 2.77
N LEU A 314 -5.41 10.93 2.41
CA LEU A 314 -5.11 11.64 1.16
C LEU A 314 -3.76 12.38 1.18
N LEU A 315 -3.25 12.73 2.36
CA LEU A 315 -1.90 13.26 2.53
C LEU A 315 -0.84 12.17 2.30
N ARG A 316 -1.11 10.94 2.75
CA ARG A 316 -0.15 9.83 2.61
C ARG A 316 -0.27 9.10 1.27
N GLN A 317 -1.43 9.14 0.60
CA GLN A 317 -1.71 8.47 -0.68
C GLN A 317 -1.32 6.97 -0.67
N VAL A 318 -1.72 6.28 0.39
CA VAL A 318 -1.26 4.92 0.68
C VAL A 318 -2.47 4.09 1.15
N PRO A 319 -2.61 2.82 0.71
CA PRO A 319 -3.80 2.01 0.98
C PRO A 319 -3.93 1.65 2.47
N VAL A 320 -5.16 1.34 2.89
CA VAL A 320 -5.42 0.95 4.28
C VAL A 320 -5.20 -0.56 4.46
N ASN A 321 -4.31 -0.92 5.39
CA ASN A 321 -4.11 -2.30 5.78
C ASN A 321 -5.20 -2.75 6.75
N ARG A 322 -6.18 -3.50 6.23
CA ARG A 322 -7.30 -4.04 7.00
C ARG A 322 -6.96 -5.30 7.78
N THR A 323 -5.76 -5.87 7.63
CA THR A 323 -5.38 -7.03 8.43
C THR A 323 -5.31 -6.63 9.90
N SER A 324 -6.09 -7.33 10.71
CA SER A 324 -6.39 -7.02 12.11
C SER A 324 -5.16 -7.18 13.00
N SER A 325 -4.18 -6.28 12.92
CA SER A 325 -3.18 -6.18 13.98
C SER A 325 -3.83 -5.50 15.18
N PRO A 326 -3.83 -6.13 16.38
CA PRO A 326 -4.31 -5.50 17.60
C PRO A 326 -3.40 -4.30 17.91
N ALA A 327 -3.83 -3.13 17.46
CA ALA A 327 -3.09 -1.89 17.61
C ALA A 327 -3.39 -1.26 18.98
N LEU A 328 -2.33 -0.86 19.69
CA LEU A 328 -2.44 -0.04 20.89
C LEU A 328 -2.92 1.36 20.50
N SER A 329 -4.08 1.79 20.98
CA SER A 329 -4.67 3.10 20.67
C SER A 329 -3.74 4.27 21.02
N ALA A 330 -3.06 4.21 22.18
CA ALA A 330 -2.08 5.21 22.60
C ALA A 330 -0.86 5.31 21.66
N ALA A 331 -0.47 4.21 21.02
CA ALA A 331 0.62 4.21 20.05
C ALA A 331 0.20 4.86 18.72
N ALA A 332 -1.09 4.94 18.42
CA ALA A 332 -1.60 5.55 17.19
C ALA A 332 -1.47 7.08 17.20
N GLU A 333 -1.73 7.74 18.34
CA GLU A 333 -1.52 9.19 18.49
C GLU A 333 -0.03 9.54 18.39
N LEU A 334 0.84 8.75 19.03
CA LEU A 334 2.28 8.95 18.98
C LEU A 334 2.86 8.66 17.58
N ALA A 335 2.24 7.73 16.84
CA ALA A 335 2.56 7.46 15.45
C ALA A 335 2.17 8.59 14.48
N LEU A 336 1.19 9.42 14.84
CA LEU A 336 0.82 10.59 14.04
C LEU A 336 1.83 11.73 14.22
N THR A 337 2.33 11.94 15.45
CA THR A 337 3.28 13.00 15.77
C THR A 337 4.72 12.66 15.37
N LEU A 338 5.15 11.41 15.59
CA LEU A 338 6.53 10.95 15.36
C LEU A 338 6.57 9.69 14.47
N PRO A 339 6.13 9.79 13.20
CA PRO A 339 5.98 8.63 12.32
C PRO A 339 7.31 7.89 12.05
N GLN A 340 8.40 8.63 11.84
CA GLN A 340 9.72 8.05 11.57
C GLN A 340 10.30 7.32 12.79
N LEU A 341 10.12 7.87 13.99
CA LEU A 341 10.59 7.26 15.22
C LEU A 341 9.84 5.96 15.52
N MET A 342 8.52 5.96 15.35
CA MET A 342 7.71 4.76 15.57
C MET A 342 8.03 3.65 14.56
N LEU A 343 8.31 4.01 13.31
CA LEU A 343 8.75 3.07 12.29
C LEU A 343 10.14 2.49 12.64
N ALA A 344 11.08 3.34 13.07
CA ALA A 344 12.39 2.90 13.55
C ALA A 344 12.28 1.98 14.77
N LEU A 345 11.41 2.31 15.73
CA LEU A 345 11.17 1.51 16.93
C LEU A 345 10.54 0.15 16.59
N LYS A 346 9.63 0.10 15.62
CA LYS A 346 9.05 -1.15 15.12
C LYS A 346 10.12 -2.07 14.54
N TYR A 347 10.97 -1.56 13.66
CA TYR A 347 12.02 -2.37 13.04
C TYR A 347 13.13 -2.76 14.02
N LEU A 348 13.50 -1.85 14.93
CA LEU A 348 14.43 -2.14 16.01
C LEU A 348 13.85 -3.20 16.95
N GLY A 349 12.55 -3.12 17.26
CA GLY A 349 11.84 -4.09 18.08
C GLY A 349 11.79 -5.48 17.44
N TYR A 350 11.54 -5.58 16.13
CA TYR A 350 11.66 -6.85 15.41
C TYR A 350 13.08 -7.42 15.47
N PHE A 351 14.08 -6.58 15.19
CA PHE A 351 15.48 -7.02 15.25
C PHE A 351 15.89 -7.48 16.66
N LEU A 352 15.64 -6.66 17.68
CA LEU A 352 16.00 -6.96 19.07
C LEU A 352 15.21 -8.17 19.61
N GLY A 353 13.91 -8.26 19.31
CA GLY A 353 13.07 -9.36 19.76
C GLY A 353 13.52 -10.70 19.19
N VAL A 354 13.78 -10.76 17.88
CA VAL A 354 14.31 -11.96 17.22
C VAL A 354 15.73 -12.28 17.70
N TRP A 355 16.60 -11.26 17.84
CA TRP A 355 17.97 -11.46 18.30
C TRP A 355 18.03 -12.02 19.74
N LEU A 356 17.22 -11.48 20.65
CA LEU A 356 17.09 -11.98 22.01
C LEU A 356 16.49 -13.39 22.04
N GLY A 357 15.46 -13.65 21.23
CA GLY A 357 14.84 -14.97 21.10
C GLY A 357 15.83 -16.04 20.67
N LEU A 358 16.53 -15.81 19.55
CA LEU A 358 17.55 -16.74 19.03
C LEU A 358 18.68 -16.98 20.03
N ARG A 359 19.10 -15.93 20.76
CA ARG A 359 20.14 -16.06 21.80
C ARG A 359 19.65 -16.84 23.01
N GLY A 360 18.40 -16.65 23.41
CA GLY A 360 17.78 -17.41 24.49
C GLY A 360 17.70 -18.89 24.14
N VAL A 361 17.31 -19.21 22.90
CA VAL A 361 17.27 -20.59 22.37
C VAL A 361 18.66 -21.21 22.31
N ASP A 362 19.66 -20.50 21.79
CA ASP A 362 21.06 -20.96 21.74
C ASP A 362 21.58 -21.27 23.15
N ARG A 363 21.36 -20.36 24.11
CA ARG A 363 21.73 -20.60 25.51
C ARG A 363 20.95 -21.74 26.16
N TRP A 364 19.68 -21.91 25.83
CA TRP A 364 18.84 -22.94 26.42
C TRP A 364 19.21 -24.34 25.93
N LEU A 365 19.47 -24.48 24.62
CA LEU A 365 19.89 -25.75 24.00
C LEU A 365 21.34 -26.12 24.36
N VAL A 366 22.25 -25.13 24.40
CA VAL A 366 23.68 -25.37 24.68
C VAL A 366 23.96 -25.54 26.18
N ALA A 367 23.25 -24.85 27.08
CA ALA A 367 23.45 -25.02 28.53
C ALA A 367 22.99 -26.38 29.08
N ALA A 368 22.31 -27.21 28.27
CA ALA A 368 21.97 -28.58 28.62
C ALA A 368 23.11 -29.58 28.35
N GLY A 369 24.16 -29.18 27.62
CA GLY A 369 25.37 -29.96 27.40
C GLY A 369 26.58 -29.27 28.01
N ASP A 370 27.28 -29.95 28.92
CA ASP A 370 28.55 -29.48 29.50
C ASP A 370 29.63 -29.34 28.42
N ALA A 371 29.70 -28.17 27.77
CA ALA A 371 30.79 -27.77 26.89
C ALA A 371 30.76 -26.26 26.57
N PRO A 372 31.50 -25.40 27.30
CA PRO A 372 31.74 -24.03 26.85
C PRO A 372 32.88 -24.05 25.81
N LEU A 373 32.57 -24.30 24.54
CA LEU A 373 33.60 -24.51 23.49
C LEU A 373 33.63 -23.49 22.33
N LEU A 374 32.94 -22.34 22.44
CA LEU A 374 33.03 -21.28 21.44
C LEU A 374 33.33 -19.90 22.06
N PRO A 375 34.18 -19.05 21.43
CA PRO A 375 34.28 -17.65 21.82
C PRO A 375 32.94 -16.96 21.62
N SER A 376 32.40 -16.36 22.68
CA SER A 376 31.10 -15.67 22.72
C SER A 376 30.87 -14.70 21.55
N ALA A 377 31.95 -14.09 21.04
CA ALA A 377 31.92 -13.18 19.89
C ALA A 377 31.44 -13.82 18.57
N LEU A 378 31.78 -15.09 18.28
CA LEU A 378 31.31 -15.77 17.06
C LEU A 378 29.84 -16.20 17.15
N GLY A 379 29.32 -16.46 18.35
CA GLY A 379 27.89 -16.69 18.56
C GLY A 379 27.07 -15.42 18.33
N HIS A 380 27.60 -14.26 18.74
CA HIS A 380 26.94 -12.97 18.56
C HIS A 380 26.75 -12.59 17.08
N ILE A 381 27.74 -12.88 16.22
CA ILE A 381 27.67 -12.61 14.77
C ILE A 381 26.62 -13.51 14.10
N LYS A 382 26.53 -14.79 14.48
CA LYS A 382 25.53 -15.73 13.93
C LYS A 382 24.10 -15.34 14.28
N ALA A 383 23.86 -15.08 15.57
CA ALA A 383 22.55 -14.63 16.04
C ALA A 383 22.18 -13.28 15.40
N GLY A 384 23.15 -12.40 15.14
CA GLY A 384 22.95 -11.14 14.42
C GLY A 384 22.49 -11.34 12.98
N VAL A 385 23.23 -12.11 12.17
CA VAL A 385 22.88 -12.36 10.76
C VAL A 385 21.54 -13.06 10.64
N LEU A 386 21.30 -14.09 11.46
CA LEU A 386 20.04 -14.81 11.46
C LEU A 386 18.87 -13.90 11.92
N ALA A 387 19.10 -13.05 12.92
CA ALA A 387 18.11 -12.08 13.37
C ALA A 387 17.77 -11.05 12.30
N VAL A 388 18.74 -10.59 11.49
CA VAL A 388 18.46 -9.70 10.36
C VAL A 388 17.54 -10.38 9.35
N VAL A 389 17.82 -11.64 8.98
CA VAL A 389 16.99 -12.38 8.01
C VAL A 389 15.57 -12.59 8.53
N PHE A 390 15.41 -13.04 9.77
CA PHE A 390 14.09 -13.24 10.38
C PHE A 390 13.35 -11.91 10.63
N ALA A 391 14.05 -10.84 11.02
CA ALA A 391 13.45 -9.51 11.15
C ALA A 391 12.96 -9.00 9.78
N LEU A 392 13.71 -9.21 8.70
CA LEU A 392 13.28 -8.87 7.35
C LEU A 392 12.02 -9.65 6.94
N LEU A 393 11.97 -10.95 7.26
CA LEU A 393 10.77 -11.77 7.03
C LEU A 393 9.56 -11.26 7.83
N LEU A 394 9.76 -10.85 9.09
CA LEU A 394 8.71 -10.24 9.91
C LEU A 394 8.23 -8.91 9.32
N VAL A 395 9.13 -8.06 8.81
CA VAL A 395 8.77 -6.81 8.13
C VAL A 395 7.89 -7.11 6.91
N VAL A 396 8.33 -8.01 6.04
CA VAL A 396 7.59 -8.43 4.84
C VAL A 396 6.22 -9.01 5.19
N GLY A 397 6.15 -9.87 6.22
CA GLY A 397 4.90 -10.44 6.68
C GLY A 397 3.94 -9.43 7.32
N SER A 398 4.48 -8.44 8.01
CA SER A 398 3.68 -7.36 8.59
C SER A 398 3.19 -6.34 7.55
N GLU A 399 3.84 -6.26 6.39
CA GLU A 399 3.56 -5.27 5.35
C GLU A 399 3.39 -5.92 3.95
N PRO A 400 2.22 -6.52 3.66
CA PRO A 400 1.97 -7.20 2.37
C PRO A 400 2.03 -6.25 1.16
N PHE A 401 1.79 -4.96 1.37
CA PHE A 401 1.84 -3.91 0.34
C PHE A 401 3.27 -3.55 -0.11
N LEU A 402 4.32 -4.06 0.55
CA LEU A 402 5.69 -3.93 0.03
C LEU A 402 5.90 -4.72 -1.26
N LEU A 403 5.19 -5.85 -1.39
CA LEU A 403 5.35 -6.81 -2.49
C LEU A 403 4.17 -6.80 -3.47
N LYS A 404 3.00 -6.34 -3.04
CA LYS A 404 1.80 -6.29 -3.89
C LYS A 404 1.81 -5.03 -4.75
N ALA A 405 1.97 -5.20 -6.06
CA ALA A 405 1.73 -4.12 -7.01
C ALA A 405 0.25 -3.70 -6.92
N ALA A 406 -0.02 -2.39 -6.88
CA ALA A 406 -1.40 -1.89 -6.87
C ALA A 406 -2.11 -2.42 -8.13
N PRO A 407 -3.27 -3.10 -8.00
CA PRO A 407 -4.01 -3.57 -9.16
C PRO A 407 -4.41 -2.37 -10.02
N PRO A 408 -4.44 -2.51 -11.36
CA PRO A 408 -4.82 -1.41 -12.23
C PRO A 408 -6.24 -0.95 -11.87
N SER A 409 -6.40 0.35 -11.60
CA SER A 409 -7.68 0.89 -11.15
C SER A 409 -8.75 0.70 -12.22
N GLU A 410 -9.94 0.22 -11.83
CA GLU A 410 -11.08 0.11 -12.74
C GLU A 410 -11.61 1.48 -13.22
N TYR A 411 -11.25 2.56 -12.50
CA TYR A 411 -11.57 3.94 -12.86
C TYR A 411 -10.58 4.57 -13.85
N GLN A 412 -9.54 3.84 -14.28
CA GLN A 412 -8.61 4.36 -15.29
C GLN A 412 -9.38 4.78 -16.53
N LEU A 413 -9.07 5.98 -17.01
CA LEU A 413 -9.74 6.66 -18.11
C LEU A 413 -9.61 5.82 -19.39
N ARG A 414 -10.50 4.85 -19.57
CA ARG A 414 -10.74 4.25 -20.89
C ARG A 414 -11.45 5.34 -21.66
N LEU A 415 -10.74 6.10 -22.49
CA LEU A 415 -11.40 6.96 -23.47
C LEU A 415 -12.41 6.08 -24.20
N PRO A 416 -13.73 6.29 -24.04
CA PRO A 416 -14.66 5.63 -24.92
C PRO A 416 -14.47 6.33 -26.26
N VAL A 417 -13.70 5.70 -27.15
CA VAL A 417 -13.87 5.97 -28.57
C VAL A 417 -15.32 5.63 -28.84
N LEU A 418 -16.15 6.65 -29.04
CA LEU A 418 -17.51 6.51 -29.53
C LEU A 418 -17.39 5.95 -30.96
N VAL A 419 -17.15 4.65 -31.07
CA VAL A 419 -17.32 3.91 -32.32
C VAL A 419 -18.81 3.80 -32.51
N SER A 420 -19.33 4.62 -33.42
CA SER A 420 -20.63 4.42 -34.01
C SER A 420 -20.65 3.02 -34.63
N MET A 421 -21.47 2.13 -34.05
CA MET A 421 -22.03 0.90 -34.62
C MET A 421 -21.12 0.11 -35.57
N ALA A 422 -20.42 -0.89 -35.03
CA ALA A 422 -20.23 -2.18 -35.71
C ALA A 422 -19.84 -3.23 -34.66
N ASN A 423 -20.58 -4.33 -34.62
CA ASN A 423 -20.21 -5.54 -33.87
C ASN A 423 -18.77 -5.92 -34.19
N SER A 424 -17.90 -5.89 -33.18
CA SER A 424 -16.62 -6.58 -33.22
C SER A 424 -16.27 -7.07 -31.81
N PRO A 425 -15.76 -8.30 -31.71
CA PRO A 425 -15.78 -9.08 -30.48
C PRO A 425 -14.83 -8.51 -29.43
N VAL A 426 -15.26 -8.71 -28.18
CA VAL A 426 -14.54 -8.50 -26.94
C VAL A 426 -13.07 -8.91 -27.08
N SER A 427 -12.16 -7.94 -26.92
CA SER A 427 -10.73 -8.20 -26.81
C SER A 427 -10.46 -9.05 -25.56
N PRO A 428 -9.55 -10.04 -25.63
CA PRO A 428 -9.36 -11.02 -24.56
C PRO A 428 -8.88 -10.33 -23.28
N GLN A 429 -9.40 -10.81 -22.14
CA GLN A 429 -8.87 -10.53 -20.81
C GLN A 429 -7.35 -10.70 -20.85
N SER A 430 -6.62 -9.60 -20.65
CA SER A 430 -5.21 -9.67 -20.30
C SER A 430 -5.12 -10.48 -19.01
N GLN A 431 -4.60 -11.70 -19.13
CA GLN A 431 -4.27 -12.54 -18.00
C GLN A 431 -3.40 -11.70 -17.06
N SER A 432 -3.87 -11.55 -15.83
CA SER A 432 -3.10 -10.96 -14.74
C SER A 432 -1.73 -11.63 -14.71
N THR A 433 -0.69 -10.82 -14.75
CA THR A 433 0.62 -11.26 -14.30
C THR A 433 0.43 -11.81 -12.90
N THR A 434 0.72 -13.10 -12.71
CA THR A 434 0.69 -13.79 -11.43
C THR A 434 1.78 -13.20 -10.55
N THR A 435 1.51 -12.05 -9.94
CA THR A 435 2.29 -11.56 -8.81
C THR A 435 2.17 -12.63 -7.73
N MET A 436 3.27 -13.32 -7.41
CA MET A 436 3.27 -14.35 -6.37
C MET A 436 2.63 -13.79 -5.09
N ASP A 437 1.67 -14.53 -4.53
CA ASP A 437 1.03 -14.11 -3.28
C ASP A 437 2.07 -13.92 -2.17
N ALA A 438 1.90 -12.86 -1.37
CA ALA A 438 2.83 -12.50 -0.30
C ALA A 438 3.06 -13.65 0.70
N SER A 439 2.05 -14.50 0.91
CA SER A 439 2.15 -15.72 1.72
C SER A 439 3.17 -16.72 1.16
N THR A 440 3.21 -16.87 -0.17
CA THR A 440 4.18 -17.70 -0.90
C THR A 440 5.60 -17.22 -0.68
N LEU A 441 5.83 -15.92 -0.91
CA LEU A 441 7.16 -15.30 -0.78
C LEU A 441 7.65 -15.36 0.67
N LEU A 442 6.76 -15.16 1.65
CA LEU A 442 7.08 -15.30 3.06
C LEU A 442 7.50 -16.73 3.40
N SER A 443 6.76 -17.74 2.92
CA SER A 443 7.09 -19.14 3.16
C SER A 443 8.41 -19.55 2.49
N ILE A 444 8.66 -19.13 1.25
CA ILE A 444 9.94 -19.35 0.55
C ILE A 444 11.09 -18.74 1.35
N GLY A 445 10.94 -17.49 1.79
CA GLY A 445 11.94 -16.78 2.58
C GLY A 445 12.22 -17.45 3.93
N PHE A 446 11.19 -17.94 4.61
CA PHE A 446 11.33 -18.69 5.87
C PHE A 446 12.16 -19.97 5.69
N PHE A 447 11.85 -20.78 4.67
CA PHE A 447 12.63 -21.99 4.39
C PHE A 447 14.07 -21.66 3.98
N ALA A 448 14.29 -20.62 3.17
CA ALA A 448 15.63 -20.17 2.83
C ALA A 448 16.43 -19.76 4.09
N ALA A 449 15.81 -19.05 5.04
CA ALA A 449 16.45 -18.66 6.30
C ALA A 449 16.86 -19.87 7.16
N LEU A 450 15.98 -20.88 7.25
CA LEU A 450 16.27 -22.12 7.97
C LEU A 450 17.45 -22.87 7.33
N GLN A 451 17.49 -22.93 5.99
CA GLN A 451 18.60 -23.57 5.26
C GLN A 451 19.93 -22.82 5.42
N VAL A 452 19.90 -21.48 5.47
CA VAL A 452 21.09 -20.68 5.81
C VAL A 452 21.58 -20.99 7.23
N ALA A 453 20.68 -21.13 8.20
CA ALA A 453 21.05 -21.52 9.56
C ALA A 453 21.71 -22.91 9.61
N MET A 454 21.13 -23.87 8.89
CA MET A 454 21.66 -25.24 8.76
C MET A 454 23.05 -25.24 8.10
N TYR A 455 23.22 -24.47 7.03
CA TYR A 455 24.51 -24.30 6.35
C TYR A 455 25.60 -23.79 7.31
N PHE A 456 25.29 -22.75 8.10
CA PHE A 456 26.23 -22.24 9.10
C PHE A 456 26.54 -23.28 10.18
N ALA A 457 25.55 -24.04 10.66
CA ALA A 457 25.77 -25.11 11.64
C ALA A 457 26.77 -26.16 11.12
N CYS A 458 26.63 -26.59 9.86
CA CYS A 458 27.58 -27.51 9.22
C CYS A 458 29.00 -26.95 9.15
N LEU A 459 29.17 -25.70 8.69
CA LEU A 459 30.50 -25.08 8.59
C LEU A 459 31.21 -24.97 9.94
N LEU A 460 30.45 -24.74 10.99
CA LEU A 460 31.00 -24.64 12.34
C LEU A 460 31.46 -25.97 12.86
N LYS A 461 30.68 -27.03 12.63
CA LYS A 461 31.09 -28.37 13.05
C LYS A 461 32.37 -28.81 12.31
N ILE A 462 32.50 -28.45 11.03
CA ILE A 462 33.74 -28.64 10.28
C ILE A 462 34.91 -27.86 10.92
N ARG A 463 34.70 -26.60 11.31
CA ARG A 463 35.72 -25.77 11.97
C ARG A 463 36.07 -26.23 13.39
N GLU A 464 35.12 -26.85 14.08
CA GLU A 464 35.33 -27.45 15.40
C GLU A 464 36.24 -28.67 15.29
N VAL A 465 35.90 -29.61 14.41
CA VAL A 465 36.71 -30.81 14.15
C VAL A 465 38.12 -30.44 13.66
N SER A 466 38.24 -29.39 12.84
CA SER A 466 39.55 -28.96 12.34
C SER A 466 40.47 -28.39 13.40
N ARG A 467 39.92 -27.73 14.42
CA ARG A 467 40.66 -27.11 15.52
C ARG A 467 41.10 -28.08 16.62
N GLN A 468 40.51 -29.27 16.69
CA GLN A 468 40.93 -30.28 17.66
C GLN A 468 42.36 -30.74 17.35
N THR A 469 43.22 -30.86 18.36
CA THR A 469 44.59 -31.38 18.21
C THR A 469 44.58 -32.91 18.25
N LEU A 470 43.94 -33.52 17.26
CA LEU A 470 43.82 -34.97 17.12
C LEU A 470 44.50 -35.45 15.84
N ALA A 471 44.91 -36.72 15.83
CA ALA A 471 45.47 -37.37 14.64
C ALA A 471 44.50 -37.26 13.44
N PRO A 472 45.00 -37.02 12.21
CA PRO A 472 44.18 -36.85 11.00
C PRO A 472 43.18 -37.98 10.75
N LEU A 473 43.55 -39.23 11.06
CA LEU A 473 42.66 -40.39 10.94
C LEU A 473 41.48 -40.35 11.91
N VAL A 474 41.68 -39.83 13.13
CA VAL A 474 40.61 -39.67 14.13
C VAL A 474 39.67 -38.53 13.72
N LYS A 475 40.20 -37.43 13.16
CA LYS A 475 39.38 -36.34 12.59
C LYS A 475 38.52 -36.84 11.43
N LEU A 476 39.06 -37.71 10.59
CA LEU A 476 38.31 -38.31 9.49
C LEU A 476 37.13 -39.15 9.99
N ARG A 477 37.34 -39.97 11.03
CA ARG A 477 36.25 -40.73 11.67
C ARG A 477 35.19 -39.83 12.32
N LEU A 478 35.59 -38.73 12.95
CA LEU A 478 34.65 -37.75 13.49
C LEU A 478 33.82 -37.07 12.39
N MET A 479 34.41 -36.81 11.23
CA MET A 479 33.68 -36.28 10.07
C MET A 479 32.73 -37.28 9.42
N GLU A 480 33.02 -38.58 9.49
CA GLU A 480 32.10 -39.64 9.07
C GLU A 480 30.93 -39.78 10.05
N ASN A 481 31.18 -39.64 11.36
CA ASN A 481 30.14 -39.69 12.38
C ASN A 481 29.12 -38.54 12.25
N GLU A 482 29.59 -37.35 11.86
CA GLU A 482 28.74 -36.16 11.66
C GLU A 482 28.10 -36.11 10.25
N GLU A 483 28.16 -37.18 9.47
CA GLU A 483 27.62 -37.19 8.10
C GLU A 483 26.11 -36.93 8.04
N ASN A 484 25.36 -37.46 9.02
CA ASN A 484 23.92 -37.19 9.16
C ASN A 484 23.63 -35.70 9.44
N LEU A 485 24.52 -35.00 10.15
CA LEU A 485 24.39 -33.56 10.36
C LEU A 485 24.65 -32.80 9.05
N PHE A 486 25.62 -33.24 8.24
CA PHE A 486 25.87 -32.63 6.93
C PHE A 486 24.73 -32.86 5.93
N ASP A 487 23.92 -33.90 6.12
CA ASP A 487 22.65 -34.12 5.41
C ASP A 487 21.44 -33.42 6.05
N GLY A 488 21.64 -32.67 7.14
CA GLY A 488 20.58 -31.96 7.87
C GLY A 488 19.76 -31.00 7.02
N GLY A 489 20.35 -30.37 6.00
CA GLY A 489 19.62 -29.50 5.06
C GLY A 489 18.54 -30.25 4.28
N LEU A 490 18.77 -31.52 3.93
CA LEU A 490 17.80 -32.37 3.26
C LEU A 490 16.67 -32.77 4.22
N TYR A 491 17.00 -33.15 5.46
CA TYR A 491 15.99 -33.50 6.47
C TYR A 491 15.09 -32.34 6.83
N VAL A 492 15.64 -31.14 6.96
CA VAL A 492 14.88 -29.89 7.11
C VAL A 492 13.96 -29.67 5.90
N GLY A 493 14.46 -29.87 4.68
CA GLY A 493 13.68 -29.67 3.45
C GLY A 493 12.47 -30.60 3.37
N ILE A 494 12.69 -31.90 3.60
CA ILE A 494 11.67 -32.95 3.61
C ILE A 494 10.68 -32.75 4.77
N GLY A 495 11.18 -32.43 5.96
CA GLY A 495 10.33 -32.14 7.12
C GLY A 495 9.45 -30.92 6.89
N GLY A 496 10.00 -29.87 6.25
CA GLY A 496 9.27 -28.67 5.87
C GLY A 496 8.13 -28.94 4.88
N THR A 497 8.39 -29.77 3.87
CA THR A 497 7.36 -30.17 2.90
C THR A 497 6.29 -31.07 3.52
N ALA A 498 6.67 -32.04 4.34
CA ALA A 498 5.72 -32.89 5.04
C ALA A 498 4.81 -32.08 5.97
N THR A 499 5.38 -31.15 6.73
CA THR A 499 4.62 -30.27 7.64
C THR A 499 3.67 -29.35 6.87
N ALA A 500 4.12 -28.78 5.76
CA ALA A 500 3.28 -27.94 4.90
C ALA A 500 2.10 -28.73 4.31
N LEU A 501 2.32 -29.97 3.89
CA LEU A 501 1.26 -30.85 3.36
C LEU A 501 0.24 -31.19 4.45
N VAL A 502 0.67 -31.50 5.67
CA VAL A 502 -0.23 -31.74 6.82
C VAL A 502 -1.07 -30.49 7.13
N LEU A 503 -0.46 -29.32 7.17
CA LEU A 503 -1.15 -28.04 7.41
C LEU A 503 -2.17 -27.69 6.32
N GLN A 504 -1.88 -28.05 5.06
CA GLN A 504 -2.81 -27.91 3.93
C GLN A 504 -4.01 -28.84 4.08
N VAL A 505 -3.80 -30.10 4.46
CA VAL A 505 -4.88 -31.09 4.69
C VAL A 505 -5.78 -30.66 5.86
N LEU A 506 -5.21 -30.02 6.89
CA LEU A 506 -5.96 -29.46 8.03
C LEU A 506 -6.71 -28.15 7.70
N GLY A 507 -6.57 -27.62 6.47
CA GLY A 507 -7.24 -26.39 6.04
C GLY A 507 -6.69 -25.11 6.68
N MET A 508 -5.52 -25.16 7.31
CA MET A 508 -4.92 -23.98 7.98
C MET A 508 -4.14 -23.06 7.03
N ILE A 509 -3.73 -23.56 5.85
CA ILE A 509 -2.93 -22.82 4.85
C ILE A 509 -3.45 -23.15 3.46
N GLU A 510 -3.48 -22.16 2.56
CA GLU A 510 -3.81 -22.36 1.15
C GLU A 510 -2.81 -23.32 0.45
N PRO A 511 -3.28 -24.16 -0.49
CA PRO A 511 -2.43 -25.13 -1.19
C PRO A 511 -1.42 -24.41 -2.07
N ASN A 512 -0.21 -24.24 -1.55
CA ASN A 512 0.88 -23.56 -2.22
C ASN A 512 2.00 -24.53 -2.58
N LEU A 513 1.91 -25.06 -3.80
CA LEU A 513 2.88 -26.00 -4.34
C LEU A 513 4.29 -25.39 -4.45
N LEU A 514 4.40 -24.08 -4.73
CA LEU A 514 5.67 -23.40 -4.90
C LEU A 514 6.49 -23.34 -3.60
N ALA A 515 5.82 -23.09 -2.47
CA ALA A 515 6.47 -23.08 -1.15
C ALA A 515 7.07 -24.47 -0.82
N ALA A 516 6.31 -25.54 -1.08
CA ALA A 516 6.76 -26.91 -0.86
C ALA A 516 7.97 -27.26 -1.75
N TYR A 517 7.90 -27.01 -3.05
CA TYR A 517 9.01 -27.29 -3.96
C TYR A 517 10.27 -26.47 -3.63
N SER A 518 10.10 -25.21 -3.20
CA SER A 518 11.22 -24.37 -2.81
C SER A 518 11.99 -24.91 -1.60
N SER A 519 11.30 -25.47 -0.60
CA SER A 519 11.92 -26.04 0.60
C SER A 519 12.86 -27.20 0.26
N ASN A 520 12.42 -28.12 -0.59
CA ASN A 520 13.24 -29.25 -1.04
C ASN A 520 14.43 -28.79 -1.89
N LEU A 521 14.21 -27.84 -2.80
CA LEU A 521 15.27 -27.30 -3.65
C LEU A 521 16.38 -26.63 -2.82
N PHE A 522 16.00 -25.81 -1.82
CA PHE A 522 16.97 -25.19 -0.93
C PHE A 522 17.69 -26.22 -0.06
N GLY A 523 17.00 -27.26 0.42
CA GLY A 523 17.61 -28.35 1.17
C GLY A 523 18.68 -29.11 0.39
N ILE A 524 18.37 -29.50 -0.85
CA ILE A 524 19.33 -30.15 -1.75
C ILE A 524 20.52 -29.24 -2.03
N THR A 525 20.26 -27.96 -2.32
CA THR A 525 21.29 -26.97 -2.62
C THR A 525 22.22 -26.72 -1.41
N CYS A 526 21.65 -26.63 -0.20
CA CYS A 526 22.41 -26.49 1.03
C CYS A 526 23.37 -27.67 1.24
N VAL A 527 22.88 -28.91 1.16
CA VAL A 527 23.70 -30.11 1.31
C VAL A 527 24.78 -30.18 0.22
N ALA A 528 24.44 -29.87 -1.03
CA ALA A 528 25.39 -29.83 -2.13
C ALA A 528 26.53 -28.82 -1.86
N LEU A 529 26.20 -27.61 -1.40
CA LEU A 529 27.21 -26.60 -1.05
C LEU A 529 28.10 -27.05 0.11
N VAL A 530 27.53 -27.61 1.18
CA VAL A 530 28.31 -28.13 2.32
C VAL A 530 29.23 -29.28 1.88
N LYS A 531 28.66 -30.31 1.25
CA LYS A 531 29.40 -31.54 0.93
C LYS A 531 30.44 -31.31 -0.16
N ILE A 532 30.10 -30.61 -1.24
CA ILE A 532 30.99 -30.43 -2.38
C ILE A 532 32.08 -29.39 -2.08
N ARG A 533 31.70 -28.24 -1.49
CA ARG A 533 32.64 -27.11 -1.34
C ARG A 533 33.48 -27.19 -0.07
N HIS A 534 32.99 -27.81 1.02
CA HIS A 534 33.67 -27.78 2.32
C HIS A 534 34.08 -29.18 2.81
N VAL A 535 33.15 -30.14 2.85
CA VAL A 535 33.45 -31.47 3.42
C VAL A 535 34.40 -32.27 2.52
N ARG A 536 34.15 -32.33 1.21
CA ARG A 536 34.98 -33.10 0.26
C ARG A 536 36.45 -32.65 0.21
N PRO A 537 36.78 -31.36 0.04
CA PRO A 537 38.19 -30.94 0.04
C PRO A 537 38.85 -31.18 1.39
N TYR A 538 38.11 -31.00 2.50
CA TYR A 538 38.65 -31.20 3.83
C TYR A 538 38.90 -32.69 4.16
N LYS A 539 37.99 -33.60 3.81
CA LYS A 539 38.22 -35.06 3.87
C LYS A 539 39.43 -35.46 3.00
N ARG A 540 39.57 -34.90 1.79
CA ARG A 540 40.72 -35.17 0.91
C ARG A 540 42.05 -34.73 1.55
N GLN A 541 42.07 -33.57 2.20
CA GLN A 541 43.25 -33.09 2.92
C GLN A 541 43.64 -34.05 4.06
N LEU A 542 42.67 -34.45 4.90
CA LEU A 542 42.92 -35.36 6.03
C LEU A 542 43.39 -36.75 5.58
N ILE A 543 42.91 -37.26 4.44
CA ILE A 543 43.38 -38.54 3.87
C ILE A 543 44.85 -38.43 3.43
N LEU A 544 45.23 -37.34 2.77
CA LEU A 544 46.61 -37.13 2.34
C LEU A 544 47.56 -36.96 3.54
N GLU A 545 47.15 -36.19 4.55
CA GLU A 545 47.92 -36.04 5.80
C GLU A 545 48.04 -37.37 6.55
N GLY A 546 46.97 -38.18 6.62
CA GLY A 546 47.00 -39.50 7.24
C GLY A 546 47.85 -40.53 6.49
N LEU A 547 47.93 -40.45 5.14
CA LEU A 547 48.82 -41.31 4.33
C LEU A 547 50.30 -40.94 4.52
N VAL A 548 50.60 -39.66 4.73
CA VAL A 548 51.96 -39.18 5.03
C VAL A 548 52.39 -39.64 6.42
N GLU A 549 51.50 -39.61 7.42
CA GLU A 549 51.77 -40.06 8.79
C GLU A 549 51.84 -41.59 8.93
N ALA A 550 51.12 -42.34 8.09
CA ALA A 550 51.13 -43.81 8.07
C ALA A 550 52.30 -44.42 7.25
N SER A 551 53.06 -43.60 6.53
CA SER A 551 54.27 -44.05 5.84
C SER A 551 55.39 -44.23 6.87
N PRO A 552 55.91 -45.46 7.11
CA PRO A 552 56.96 -45.65 8.10
C PRO A 552 58.21 -44.89 7.65
N ILE A 553 58.75 -44.05 8.53
CA ILE A 553 60.09 -43.51 8.40
C ILE A 553 61.02 -44.72 8.34
N ARG A 554 61.57 -45.01 7.16
CA ARG A 554 62.61 -46.02 6.97
C ARG A 554 63.85 -45.51 7.71
N GLU A 555 64.23 -46.15 8.82
CA GLU A 555 65.49 -45.82 9.49
C GLU A 555 66.69 -46.11 8.57
N PRO A 556 67.77 -45.30 8.60
CA PRO A 556 68.83 -45.34 7.59
C PRO A 556 69.84 -46.49 7.75
N ASN A 557 69.55 -47.54 8.52
CA ASN A 557 70.52 -48.62 8.78
C ASN A 557 69.84 -49.99 8.96
N GLU A 558 69.51 -50.65 7.86
CA GLU A 558 69.52 -52.13 7.82
C GLU A 558 70.25 -52.60 6.54
N PRO A 559 71.26 -53.49 6.66
CA PRO A 559 72.14 -53.83 5.54
C PRO A 559 71.50 -54.83 4.58
N SER A 560 71.73 -54.59 3.28
CA SER A 560 71.35 -55.49 2.19
C SER A 560 72.16 -56.79 2.24
N VAL A 561 71.51 -57.93 2.43
CA VAL A 561 72.15 -59.23 2.18
C VAL A 561 71.83 -59.66 0.75
N ALA A 562 72.74 -59.33 -0.16
CA ALA A 562 72.85 -60.00 -1.44
C ALA A 562 74.19 -60.75 -1.53
N SER A 563 74.07 -62.06 -1.71
CA SER A 563 75.05 -62.98 -2.33
C SER A 563 76.21 -63.51 -1.48
N ALA A 564 76.19 -64.81 -1.18
CA ALA A 564 77.33 -65.71 -1.44
C ALA A 564 76.97 -67.20 -1.33
N ARG A 565 76.97 -67.88 -2.49
CA ARG A 565 77.55 -69.20 -2.83
C ARG A 565 77.18 -70.45 -2.01
N GLY A 566 76.91 -71.53 -2.74
CA GLY A 566 77.43 -72.86 -2.36
C GLY A 566 76.67 -74.05 -2.93
N SER A 567 77.13 -74.54 -4.07
CA SER A 567 76.90 -75.91 -4.54
C SER A 567 77.17 -76.96 -3.45
N THR A 568 76.31 -77.97 -3.31
CA THR A 568 76.70 -79.38 -3.02
C THR A 568 75.53 -80.31 -3.34
N ALA A 569 75.89 -81.46 -3.90
CA ALA A 569 75.06 -82.48 -4.51
C ALA A 569 74.29 -83.36 -3.51
N LEU A 570 73.08 -83.79 -3.89
CA LEU A 570 72.73 -85.18 -4.26
C LEU A 570 71.35 -85.21 -4.92
#